data_AF-A0A1V5NNR6-F1
#
_entry.id   AF-A0A1V5NNR6-F1
#
_cell.length_a   1.000
_cell.length_b   1.000
_cell.length_c   1.000
_cell.angle_alpha   90.00
_cell.angle_beta   90.00
_cell.angle_gamma   90.00
#
_symmetry.space_group_name_H-M   'P 1'
#
loop_
_entity.id
_entity.type
_entity.pdbx_description
1 polymer ?
#
loop_
_entity_poly.entity_id
_entity_poly.type
_entity_poly.pdbx_seq_one_letter_code
_entity_poly.pdbx_strand_id
1 'polypeptide(L)'
;MSVTYTIDPCEKVKVKESYEWIDFQYNCRTQADYLNKRLMLMMNAIEEKIAYKTAAESILLQGNWASDVTTTGDVYRAGVWKSGGYDINARWMPDMKMATMQTGYCSPILVAGAMDFYKAAQVMNSGCCTSAGVDLASILANFGEAYEWDPYVTTAFGNNQYSLVTQLGALQLLTYTAGTAPNFEGFINMGGTNFELHPLTTMRYGIPVDLLLKNDCGTLTMTMTTSTKVVAPPLDMFPTSDPLSGVNYVNYAEAYTLS
;
A
#
# COMPACT_ATOMS: atom_id res chain seq x y z
N MET A 1 20.38 4.03 15.99
CA MET A 1 20.25 5.35 15.35
C MET A 1 18.76 5.69 15.28
N SER A 2 18.35 6.94 15.53
CA SER A 2 16.97 7.38 15.35
C SER A 2 16.90 8.30 14.14
N VAL A 3 16.07 7.97 13.15
CA VAL A 3 15.79 8.83 12.00
C VAL A 3 14.50 9.59 12.27
N THR A 4 14.54 10.91 12.14
CA THR A 4 13.35 11.76 12.25
C THR A 4 12.74 11.93 10.87
N TYR A 5 11.48 11.52 10.72
CA TYR A 5 10.72 11.73 9.49
C TYR A 5 9.84 12.97 9.64
N THR A 6 9.86 13.84 8.64
CA THR A 6 9.01 15.02 8.56
C THR A 6 7.84 14.78 7.60
N ILE A 7 6.64 15.17 8.02
CA ILE A 7 5.44 15.23 7.18
C ILE A 7 5.15 16.70 6.94
N ASP A 8 4.96 17.10 5.68
CA ASP A 8 4.46 18.42 5.36
C ASP A 8 2.93 18.46 5.59
N PRO A 9 2.44 19.23 6.58
CA PRO A 9 1.00 19.34 6.84
C PRO A 9 0.24 20.09 5.72
N CYS A 10 0.94 20.75 4.79
CA CYS A 10 0.33 21.43 3.64
C CYS A 10 0.03 20.46 2.49
N GLU A 11 0.77 19.35 2.39
CA GLU A 11 0.58 18.35 1.35
C GLU A 11 -0.50 17.34 1.76
N LYS A 12 -1.76 17.69 1.50
CA LYS A 12 -2.94 16.92 1.91
C LYS A 12 -3.54 16.13 0.76
N VAL A 13 -3.84 14.86 1.02
CA VAL A 13 -4.82 14.11 0.23
C VAL A 13 -6.19 14.69 0.56
N LYS A 14 -6.98 15.04 -0.48
CA LYS A 14 -8.28 15.70 -0.32
C LYS A 14 -9.36 15.13 -1.22
N VAL A 15 -10.56 15.01 -0.66
CA VAL A 15 -11.82 14.74 -1.39
C VAL A 15 -12.80 15.83 -1.00
N LYS A 16 -13.40 16.49 -2.00
CA LYS A 16 -14.34 17.59 -1.81
C LYS A 16 -15.63 17.27 -2.53
N GLU A 17 -16.74 17.47 -1.83
CA GLU A 17 -18.08 17.44 -2.40
C GLU A 17 -18.84 18.71 -1.96
N SER A 18 -19.70 19.23 -2.84
CA SER A 18 -20.50 20.43 -2.56
C SER A 18 -21.95 20.17 -2.98
N TYR A 19 -22.89 20.66 -2.17
CA TYR A 19 -24.32 20.46 -2.32
C TYR A 19 -25.06 21.76 -2.07
N GLU A 20 -26.08 22.02 -2.87
CA GLU A 20 -26.99 23.12 -2.60
C GLU A 20 -28.06 22.65 -1.61
N TRP A 21 -28.61 23.58 -0.82
CA TRP A 21 -29.69 23.24 0.13
C TRP A 21 -30.92 22.64 -0.56
N ILE A 22 -31.12 22.96 -1.84
CA ILE A 22 -32.22 22.45 -2.65
C ILE A 22 -32.06 20.95 -2.96
N ASP A 23 -30.83 20.44 -3.05
CA ASP A 23 -30.56 19.01 -3.28
C ASP A 23 -31.02 18.15 -2.10
N PHE A 24 -30.99 18.71 -0.89
CA PHE A 24 -31.53 18.08 0.30
C PHE A 24 -33.06 18.09 0.27
N GLN A 25 -33.70 19.15 -0.22
CA GLN A 25 -35.17 19.24 -0.25
C GLN A 25 -35.83 18.26 -1.24
N TYR A 26 -35.15 17.92 -2.33
CA TYR A 26 -35.68 17.02 -3.36
C TYR A 26 -35.27 15.54 -3.19
N ASN A 27 -34.54 15.19 -2.13
CA ASN A 27 -34.23 13.79 -1.88
C ASN A 27 -35.43 13.05 -1.24
N CYS A 28 -35.82 11.90 -1.79
CA CYS A 28 -36.89 11.08 -1.20
C CYS A 28 -36.38 10.23 -0.01
N ARG A 29 -35.41 10.72 0.76
CA ARG A 29 -34.74 10.00 1.85
C ARG A 29 -34.67 10.90 3.09
N THR A 30 -34.40 10.31 4.25
CA THR A 30 -34.05 11.14 5.41
C THR A 30 -32.70 11.83 5.13
N GLN A 31 -32.57 13.07 5.60
CA GLN A 31 -31.33 13.84 5.40
C GLN A 31 -30.10 13.15 6.00
N ALA A 32 -30.30 12.46 7.13
CA ALA A 32 -29.26 11.69 7.79
C ALA A 32 -28.76 10.53 6.90
N ASP A 33 -29.66 9.75 6.29
CA ASP A 33 -29.27 8.63 5.42
C ASP A 33 -28.54 9.10 4.16
N TYR A 34 -29.00 10.23 3.58
CA TYR A 34 -28.37 10.81 2.41
C TYR A 34 -26.94 11.27 2.73
N LEU A 35 -26.76 12.02 3.83
CA LEU A 35 -25.46 12.51 4.27
C LEU A 35 -24.51 11.36 4.63
N ASN A 36 -24.98 10.37 5.38
CA ASN A 36 -24.18 9.19 5.74
C ASN A 36 -23.69 8.43 4.51
N LYS A 37 -24.53 8.25 3.49
CA LYS A 37 -24.11 7.62 2.24
C LYS A 37 -23.00 8.42 1.54
N ARG A 38 -23.10 9.75 1.49
CA ARG A 38 -22.07 10.60 0.88
C ARG A 38 -20.77 10.56 1.67
N LEU A 39 -20.84 10.60 3.00
CA LEU A 39 -19.66 10.45 3.86
C LEU A 39 -18.95 9.11 3.62
N MET A 40 -19.69 8.00 3.49
CA MET A 40 -19.09 6.69 3.15
C MET A 40 -18.41 6.69 1.77
N LEU A 41 -19.02 7.32 0.77
CA LEU A 41 -18.40 7.43 -0.56
C LEU A 41 -17.13 8.28 -0.54
N MET A 42 -17.14 9.39 0.21
CA MET A 42 -15.96 10.23 0.40
C MET A 42 -14.84 9.48 1.13
N MET A 43 -15.16 8.64 2.13
CA MET A 43 -14.20 7.79 2.82
C MET A 43 -13.57 6.76 1.87
N ASN A 44 -14.35 6.09 1.01
CA ASN A 44 -13.77 5.17 0.03
C ASN A 44 -12.86 5.91 -0.95
N ALA A 45 -13.29 7.07 -1.45
CA ALA A 45 -12.50 7.86 -2.39
C ALA A 45 -11.20 8.41 -1.79
N ILE A 46 -11.19 8.76 -0.49
CA ILE A 46 -9.96 9.21 0.16
C ILE A 46 -9.01 8.02 0.39
N GLU A 47 -9.51 6.84 0.76
CA GLU A 47 -8.71 5.62 0.88
C GLU A 47 -8.04 5.24 -0.43
N GLU A 48 -8.74 5.30 -1.57
CA GLU A 48 -8.16 5.01 -2.89
C GLU A 48 -7.03 6.00 -3.24
N LYS A 49 -7.21 7.29 -2.93
CA LYS A 49 -6.15 8.29 -3.15
C LYS A 49 -4.95 8.07 -2.23
N ILE A 50 -5.19 7.66 -0.99
CA ILE A 50 -4.12 7.31 -0.04
C ILE A 50 -3.37 6.09 -0.57
N ALA A 51 -4.07 5.05 -1.04
CA ALA A 51 -3.46 3.85 -1.62
C ALA A 51 -2.61 4.19 -2.85
N TYR A 52 -3.13 5.01 -3.77
CA TYR A 52 -2.39 5.49 -4.93
C TYR A 52 -1.10 6.23 -4.53
N LYS A 53 -1.21 7.18 -3.60
CA LYS A 53 -0.05 7.93 -3.09
C LYS A 53 0.95 7.00 -2.38
N THR A 54 0.45 6.11 -1.53
CA THR A 54 1.25 5.13 -0.77
C THR A 54 2.05 4.23 -1.70
N ALA A 55 1.43 3.71 -2.75
CA ALA A 55 2.11 2.88 -3.74
C ALA A 55 3.23 3.64 -4.46
N ALA A 56 2.96 4.88 -4.89
CA ALA A 56 3.94 5.74 -5.55
C ALA A 56 5.14 6.09 -4.63
N GLU A 57 4.89 6.35 -3.34
CA GLU A 57 5.96 6.62 -2.37
C GLU A 57 6.73 5.34 -2.01
N SER A 58 6.05 4.20 -1.89
CA SER A 58 6.66 2.93 -1.45
C SER A 58 7.72 2.44 -2.41
N ILE A 59 7.53 2.60 -3.72
CA ILE A 59 8.55 2.23 -4.70
C ILE A 59 9.81 3.10 -4.52
N LEU A 60 9.68 4.40 -4.26
CA LEU A 60 10.84 5.29 -4.09
C LEU A 60 11.71 4.97 -2.87
N LEU A 61 11.25 4.08 -1.98
CA LEU A 61 11.95 3.63 -0.77
C LEU A 61 12.72 2.33 -0.98
N GLN A 62 13.00 1.94 -2.22
CA GLN A 62 13.82 0.77 -2.53
C GLN A 62 15.18 0.81 -1.82
N GLY A 63 15.51 -0.26 -1.12
CA GLY A 63 16.86 -0.59 -0.71
C GLY A 63 17.44 -1.74 -1.53
N ASN A 64 18.64 -2.15 -1.16
CA ASN A 64 19.39 -3.16 -1.87
C ASN A 64 18.97 -4.56 -1.45
N TRP A 65 19.07 -5.52 -2.37
CA TRP A 65 19.18 -6.93 -2.00
C TRP A 65 20.55 -7.17 -1.36
N ALA A 66 20.68 -8.23 -0.56
CA ALA A 66 21.99 -8.60 -0.05
C ALA A 66 22.97 -8.96 -1.18
N SER A 67 24.27 -8.76 -0.95
CA SER A 67 25.32 -9.02 -1.95
C SER A 67 25.35 -10.45 -2.48
N ASP A 68 24.82 -11.39 -1.70
CA ASP A 68 24.78 -12.82 -2.04
C ASP A 68 23.61 -13.19 -2.97
N VAL A 69 22.69 -12.26 -3.20
CA VAL A 69 21.56 -12.43 -4.13
C VAL A 69 21.99 -11.98 -5.53
N THR A 70 21.78 -12.83 -6.52
CA THR A 70 22.03 -12.46 -7.91
C THR A 70 20.90 -11.57 -8.43
N THR A 71 21.22 -10.30 -8.70
CA THR A 71 20.30 -9.30 -9.25
C THR A 71 20.72 -8.84 -10.65
N THR A 72 19.79 -8.25 -11.39
CA THR A 72 20.10 -7.48 -12.60
C THR A 72 19.88 -6.00 -12.27
N GLY A 73 20.97 -5.27 -12.03
CA GLY A 73 20.88 -3.99 -11.34
C GLY A 73 20.40 -4.21 -9.90
N ASP A 74 19.40 -3.46 -9.46
CA ASP A 74 18.85 -3.55 -8.09
C ASP A 74 17.62 -4.47 -7.97
N VAL A 75 17.35 -5.27 -9.01
CA VAL A 75 16.12 -6.06 -9.14
C VAL A 75 16.44 -7.55 -9.16
N TYR A 76 15.76 -8.31 -8.31
CA TYR A 76 15.78 -9.77 -8.36
C TYR A 76 14.86 -10.27 -9.47
N ARG A 77 15.35 -11.16 -10.34
CA ARG A 77 14.56 -11.68 -11.46
C ARG A 77 14.18 -13.12 -11.19
N ALA A 78 12.88 -13.41 -11.17
CA ALA A 78 12.36 -14.75 -10.95
C ALA A 78 11.71 -15.29 -12.23
N GLY A 79 12.18 -16.46 -12.68
CA GLY A 79 11.64 -17.16 -13.83
C GLY A 79 10.37 -17.92 -13.47
N VAL A 80 9.21 -17.30 -13.65
CA VAL A 80 7.93 -17.82 -13.14
C VAL A 80 7.31 -18.85 -14.10
N TRP A 81 7.36 -18.58 -15.40
CA TRP A 81 6.80 -19.41 -16.45
C TRP A 81 7.90 -20.06 -17.28
N LYS A 82 7.67 -21.27 -17.79
CA LYS A 82 8.56 -21.90 -18.79
C LYS A 82 8.16 -21.47 -20.20
N SER A 83 9.13 -21.43 -21.12
CA SER A 83 8.88 -21.19 -22.53
C SER A 83 8.01 -22.31 -23.13
N GLY A 84 7.08 -21.93 -24.02
CA GLY A 84 6.29 -22.90 -24.79
C GLY A 84 4.97 -23.39 -24.19
N GLY A 85 4.46 -22.81 -23.09
CA GLY A 85 3.14 -23.18 -22.57
C GLY A 85 2.74 -22.50 -21.26
N TYR A 86 1.72 -23.05 -20.60
CA TYR A 86 1.24 -22.63 -19.27
C TYR A 86 1.98 -23.34 -18.12
N ASP A 87 3.13 -23.95 -18.40
CA ASP A 87 3.89 -24.71 -17.42
C ASP A 87 4.63 -23.76 -16.46
N ILE A 88 4.32 -23.90 -15.18
CA ILE A 88 4.94 -23.13 -14.10
C ILE A 88 6.33 -23.69 -13.77
N ASN A 89 7.27 -22.79 -13.46
CA ASN A 89 8.54 -23.20 -12.89
C ASN A 89 8.40 -23.51 -11.40
N ALA A 90 8.35 -24.79 -11.01
CA ALA A 90 8.23 -25.17 -9.60
C ALA A 90 9.36 -24.64 -8.68
N ARG A 91 10.47 -24.11 -9.23
CA ARG A 91 11.59 -23.55 -8.45
C ARG A 91 11.46 -22.07 -8.10
N TRP A 92 10.58 -21.31 -8.76
CA TRP A 92 10.56 -19.86 -8.58
C TRP A 92 10.27 -19.42 -7.14
N MET A 93 9.39 -20.12 -6.42
CA MET A 93 9.09 -19.86 -5.00
C MET A 93 10.28 -20.20 -4.08
N PRO A 94 10.85 -21.42 -4.12
CA PRO A 94 12.06 -21.73 -3.36
C PRO A 94 13.23 -20.76 -3.63
N ASP A 95 13.43 -20.36 -4.88
CA ASP A 95 14.49 -19.42 -5.25
C ASP A 95 14.21 -18.03 -4.67
N MET A 96 12.95 -17.57 -4.73
CA MET A 96 12.51 -16.32 -4.09
C MET A 96 12.71 -16.37 -2.57
N LYS A 97 12.35 -17.48 -1.93
CA LYS A 97 12.57 -17.67 -0.49
C LYS A 97 14.04 -17.63 -0.14
N MET A 98 14.89 -18.27 -0.94
CA MET A 98 16.33 -18.24 -0.70
C MET A 98 16.85 -16.81 -0.80
N ALA A 99 16.42 -16.03 -1.80
CA ALA A 99 16.83 -14.63 -1.94
C ALA A 99 16.40 -13.77 -0.74
N THR A 100 15.19 -13.96 -0.22
CA THR A 100 14.71 -13.24 0.97
C THR A 100 15.45 -13.67 2.24
N MET A 101 15.75 -14.96 2.39
CA MET A 101 16.57 -15.47 3.50
C MET A 101 18.01 -14.96 3.45
N GLN A 102 18.65 -14.92 2.28
CA GLN A 102 19.98 -14.34 2.08
C GLN A 102 19.99 -12.84 2.41
N THR A 103 18.88 -12.15 2.17
CA THR A 103 18.69 -10.73 2.50
C THR A 103 18.31 -10.50 3.96
N GLY A 104 18.24 -11.56 4.76
CA GLY A 104 18.00 -11.46 6.20
C GLY A 104 16.56 -11.08 6.56
N TYR A 105 15.60 -11.34 5.67
CA TYR A 105 14.18 -11.17 5.99
C TYR A 105 13.80 -12.08 7.17
N CYS A 106 13.18 -11.49 8.19
CA CYS A 106 12.87 -12.18 9.45
C CYS A 106 11.38 -12.17 9.83
N SER A 107 10.56 -11.50 9.02
CA SER A 107 9.10 -11.39 9.20
C SER A 107 8.37 -11.89 7.95
N PRO A 108 7.04 -12.12 8.01
CA PRO A 108 6.24 -12.48 6.85
C PRO A 108 6.45 -11.51 5.69
N ILE A 109 6.56 -12.06 4.49
CA ILE A 109 6.91 -11.34 3.28
C ILE A 109 5.64 -11.09 2.45
N LEU A 110 5.51 -9.87 1.95
CA LEU A 110 4.52 -9.45 0.97
C LEU A 110 5.22 -9.15 -0.36
N VAL A 111 4.72 -9.75 -1.43
CA VAL A 111 5.07 -9.43 -2.81
C VAL A 111 3.83 -8.85 -3.48
N ALA A 112 3.85 -7.56 -3.79
CA ALA A 112 2.72 -6.84 -4.34
C ALA A 112 3.05 -6.21 -5.71
N GLY A 113 2.18 -6.41 -6.70
CA GLY A 113 2.28 -5.73 -8.01
C GLY A 113 2.14 -6.67 -9.19
N ALA A 114 3.18 -7.43 -9.54
CA ALA A 114 3.24 -8.16 -10.79
C ALA A 114 2.13 -9.22 -10.91
N MET A 115 1.41 -9.14 -12.02
CA MET A 115 0.30 -10.05 -12.30
C MET A 115 0.77 -11.50 -12.44
N ASP A 116 1.99 -11.71 -12.94
CA ASP A 116 2.54 -13.04 -13.19
C ASP A 116 2.88 -13.78 -11.89
N PHE A 117 3.40 -13.10 -10.87
CA PHE A 117 3.57 -13.70 -9.55
C PHE A 117 2.23 -14.12 -8.94
N TYR A 118 1.22 -13.25 -8.99
CA TYR A 118 -0.11 -13.56 -8.48
C TYR A 118 -0.73 -14.77 -9.17
N LYS A 119 -0.76 -14.77 -10.51
CA LYS A 119 -1.30 -15.89 -11.29
C LYS A 119 -0.55 -17.20 -11.01
N ALA A 120 0.77 -17.15 -10.93
CA ALA A 120 1.58 -18.33 -10.66
C ALA A 120 1.33 -18.87 -9.24
N ALA A 121 1.22 -18.01 -8.24
CA ALA A 121 0.85 -18.40 -6.88
C ALA A 121 -0.53 -19.07 -6.83
N GLN A 122 -1.53 -18.52 -7.53
CA GLN A 122 -2.87 -19.11 -7.63
C GLN A 122 -2.87 -20.47 -8.34
N VAL A 123 -2.09 -20.61 -9.42
CA VAL A 123 -1.94 -21.90 -10.13
C VAL A 123 -1.31 -22.96 -9.23
N MET A 124 -0.32 -22.62 -8.40
CA MET A 124 0.25 -23.59 -7.46
C MET A 124 -0.69 -23.91 -6.29
N ASN A 125 -1.45 -22.92 -5.79
CA ASN A 125 -2.46 -23.14 -4.76
C ASN A 125 -3.58 -24.08 -5.23
N SER A 126 -3.94 -24.01 -6.51
CA SER A 126 -4.96 -24.87 -7.13
C SER A 126 -4.41 -26.18 -7.69
N GLY A 127 -3.09 -26.28 -7.85
CA GLY A 127 -2.40 -27.36 -8.56
C GLY A 127 -2.07 -28.56 -7.69
N CYS A 128 -3.08 -29.31 -7.25
CA CYS A 128 -2.86 -30.71 -6.89
C CYS A 128 -2.56 -31.48 -8.20
N CYS A 129 -1.32 -32.00 -8.34
CA CYS A 129 -0.85 -32.88 -9.43
C CYS A 129 -0.24 -32.25 -10.70
N THR A 130 0.81 -31.43 -10.58
CA THR A 130 1.74 -31.24 -11.73
C THR A 130 2.75 -32.40 -11.78
N SER A 131 3.12 -32.83 -12.98
CA SER A 131 3.95 -34.01 -13.31
C SER A 131 5.39 -34.01 -12.76
N ALA A 132 5.77 -32.97 -11.99
CA ALA A 132 7.09 -32.81 -11.40
C ALA A 132 7.21 -33.34 -9.95
N GLY A 133 6.17 -33.95 -9.38
CA GLY A 133 6.27 -34.68 -8.11
C GLY A 133 6.65 -33.82 -6.89
N VAL A 134 6.26 -32.55 -6.88
CA VAL A 134 6.45 -31.64 -5.74
C VAL A 134 5.09 -31.35 -5.11
N ASP A 135 4.96 -31.61 -3.81
CA ASP A 135 3.76 -31.27 -3.05
C ASP A 135 3.70 -29.74 -2.82
N LEU A 136 3.02 -29.07 -3.74
CA LEU A 136 2.90 -27.61 -3.79
C LEU A 136 2.08 -27.04 -2.61
N ALA A 137 1.17 -27.83 -2.03
CA ALA A 137 0.40 -27.39 -0.86
C ALA A 137 1.28 -27.31 0.40
N SER A 138 2.26 -28.23 0.52
CA SER A 138 3.27 -28.15 1.58
C SER A 138 4.22 -26.96 1.39
N ILE A 139 4.55 -26.60 0.16
CA ILE A 139 5.39 -25.44 -0.18
C ILE A 139 4.67 -24.15 0.27
N LEU A 140 3.44 -23.93 -0.20
CA LEU A 140 2.66 -22.72 0.13
C LEU A 140 2.36 -22.58 1.63
N ALA A 141 2.12 -23.69 2.34
CA ALA A 141 1.94 -23.66 3.80
C ALA A 141 3.23 -23.34 4.57
N ASN A 142 4.42 -23.60 3.99
CA ASN A 142 5.71 -23.44 4.67
C ASN A 142 6.40 -22.10 4.41
N PHE A 143 6.11 -21.39 3.31
CA PHE A 143 6.92 -20.23 2.91
C PHE A 143 6.54 -18.89 3.56
N GLY A 144 5.34 -18.74 4.13
CA GLY A 144 4.94 -17.52 4.87
C GLY A 144 4.99 -16.23 4.02
N GLU A 145 4.78 -16.39 2.71
CA GLU A 145 4.86 -15.36 1.68
C GLU A 145 3.47 -15.12 1.08
N ALA A 146 3.06 -13.87 0.97
CA ALA A 146 1.84 -13.45 0.31
C ALA A 146 2.16 -12.83 -1.05
N TYR A 147 1.52 -13.31 -2.11
CA TYR A 147 1.63 -12.76 -3.46
C TYR A 147 0.30 -12.14 -3.84
N GLU A 148 0.26 -10.82 -3.95
CA GLU A 148 -0.96 -10.08 -4.24
C GLU A 148 -0.78 -9.20 -5.47
N TRP A 149 -1.83 -9.14 -6.30
CA TRP A 149 -1.87 -8.17 -7.38
C TRP A 149 -2.39 -6.82 -6.84
N ASP A 150 -1.61 -5.76 -7.03
CA ASP A 150 -2.01 -4.40 -6.69
C ASP A 150 -1.92 -3.48 -7.92
N PRO A 151 -3.04 -2.90 -8.40
CA PRO A 151 -3.06 -2.03 -9.57
C PRO A 151 -2.32 -0.71 -9.36
N TYR A 152 -2.26 -0.18 -8.13
CA TYR A 152 -1.57 1.05 -7.82
C TYR A 152 -0.06 0.85 -7.80
N VAL A 153 0.43 -0.25 -7.25
CA VAL A 153 1.85 -0.63 -7.31
C VAL A 153 2.27 -0.88 -8.76
N THR A 154 1.46 -1.60 -9.51
CA THR A 154 1.70 -1.84 -10.95
C THR A 154 1.77 -0.53 -11.74
N THR A 155 0.85 0.41 -11.47
CA THR A 155 0.84 1.73 -12.09
C THR A 155 2.06 2.56 -11.69
N ALA A 156 2.50 2.47 -10.43
CA ALA A 156 3.68 3.17 -9.94
C ALA A 156 4.97 2.69 -10.64
N PHE A 157 5.11 1.39 -10.90
CA PHE A 157 6.22 0.85 -11.69
C PHE A 157 6.10 1.13 -13.20
N GLY A 158 4.89 1.34 -13.71
CA GLY A 158 4.63 1.45 -15.15
C GLY A 158 4.85 0.14 -15.93
N ASN A 159 5.03 -0.98 -15.23
CA ASN A 159 5.25 -2.30 -15.82
C ASN A 159 4.59 -3.40 -14.96
N ASN A 160 3.86 -4.32 -15.62
CA ASN A 160 3.13 -5.42 -14.99
C ASN A 160 4.00 -6.59 -14.52
N GLN A 161 5.30 -6.56 -14.81
CA GLN A 161 6.26 -7.59 -14.43
C GLN A 161 6.96 -7.30 -13.10
N TYR A 162 6.89 -6.05 -12.61
CA TYR A 162 7.59 -5.62 -11.40
C TYR A 162 6.69 -5.72 -10.17
N SER A 163 7.28 -6.15 -9.06
CA SER A 163 6.65 -6.19 -7.75
C SER A 163 7.52 -5.53 -6.71
N LEU A 164 6.84 -4.92 -5.75
CA LEU A 164 7.41 -4.54 -4.47
C LEU A 164 7.47 -5.77 -3.57
N VAL A 165 8.63 -6.03 -2.99
CA VAL A 165 8.89 -7.12 -2.03
C VAL A 165 9.22 -6.48 -0.69
N THR A 166 8.40 -6.73 0.32
CA THR A 166 8.60 -6.13 1.63
C THR A 166 8.26 -7.10 2.75
N GLN A 167 8.89 -6.95 3.91
CA GLN A 167 8.46 -7.66 5.11
C GLN A 167 7.51 -6.81 5.94
N LEU A 168 6.68 -7.48 6.75
CA LEU A 168 5.83 -6.78 7.69
C LEU A 168 6.67 -5.87 8.61
N GLY A 169 6.30 -4.59 8.67
CA GLY A 169 6.99 -3.57 9.48
C GLY A 169 8.14 -2.86 8.78
N ALA A 170 8.55 -3.25 7.56
CA ALA A 170 9.55 -2.53 6.78
C ALA A 170 8.98 -1.30 6.04
N LEU A 171 7.68 -1.22 5.86
CA LEU A 171 7.00 -0.01 5.42
C LEU A 171 6.00 0.41 6.47
N GLN A 172 6.02 1.69 6.84
CA GLN A 172 5.07 2.27 7.77
C GLN A 172 4.40 3.50 7.15
N LEU A 173 3.07 3.51 7.17
CA LEU A 173 2.29 4.67 6.80
C LEU A 173 2.22 5.61 8.02
N LEU A 174 2.85 6.77 7.91
CA LEU A 174 2.68 7.85 8.86
C LEU A 174 1.51 8.71 8.42
N THR A 175 0.63 9.02 9.37
CA THR A 175 -0.57 9.83 9.13
C THR A 175 -0.56 11.03 10.05
N TYR A 176 -1.05 12.16 9.53
CA TYR A 176 -1.23 13.38 10.28
C TYR A 176 -2.56 14.02 9.92
N THR A 177 -3.31 14.37 10.96
CA THR A 177 -4.51 15.20 10.86
C THR A 177 -4.46 16.27 11.93
N ALA A 178 -5.07 17.43 11.65
CA ALA A 178 -5.20 18.48 12.66
C ALA A 178 -6.03 17.97 13.85
N GLY A 179 -7.04 17.14 13.56
CA GLY A 179 -7.87 16.42 14.52
C GLY A 179 -7.13 15.59 15.56
N THR A 180 -5.95 15.06 15.22
CA THR A 180 -5.13 14.20 16.08
C THR A 180 -4.01 14.92 16.83
N ALA A 181 -3.88 16.25 16.66
CA ALA A 181 -2.83 17.00 17.34
C ALA A 181 -3.08 17.01 18.86
N PRO A 182 -2.03 16.83 19.69
CA PRO A 182 -2.17 16.95 21.13
C PRO A 182 -2.67 18.37 21.43
N ASN A 183 -3.83 18.48 22.07
CA ASN A 183 -4.59 19.71 22.39
C ASN A 183 -5.57 20.22 21.33
N PHE A 184 -5.87 19.47 20.27
CA PHE A 184 -6.95 19.85 19.35
C PHE A 184 -8.29 19.25 19.77
N GLU A 185 -9.27 20.10 20.12
CA GLU A 185 -10.60 19.67 20.59
C GLU A 185 -11.70 19.75 19.51
N GLY A 186 -11.32 20.01 18.25
CA GLY A 186 -12.29 20.26 17.17
C GLY A 186 -12.82 21.69 17.17
N PHE A 187 -13.28 22.13 15.99
CA PHE A 187 -14.06 23.37 15.88
C PHE A 187 -15.53 22.97 15.74
N ILE A 188 -16.16 22.63 16.85
CA ILE A 188 -17.58 22.27 16.90
C ILE A 188 -18.34 23.46 17.46
N ASN A 189 -19.11 24.14 16.60
CA ASN A 189 -20.09 25.14 17.02
C ASN A 189 -19.50 26.35 17.80
N MET A 190 -18.38 26.90 17.34
CA MET A 190 -17.91 28.20 17.84
C MET A 190 -18.79 29.30 17.22
N GLY A 191 -19.75 29.81 17.99
CA GLY A 191 -20.73 30.81 17.53
C GLY A 191 -20.10 31.91 16.68
N GLY A 192 -20.40 31.90 15.38
CA GLY A 192 -19.90 32.87 14.39
C GLY A 192 -19.02 32.30 13.27
N THR A 193 -18.57 31.03 13.35
CA THR A 193 -17.82 30.40 12.24
C THR A 193 -18.77 29.76 11.22
N ASN A 194 -18.44 29.88 9.93
CA ASN A 194 -19.16 29.24 8.83
C ASN A 194 -18.58 27.86 8.46
N PHE A 195 -17.70 27.34 9.30
CA PHE A 195 -17.05 26.05 9.12
C PHE A 195 -16.96 25.28 10.43
N GLU A 196 -16.91 23.95 10.31
CA GLU A 196 -16.69 23.00 11.39
C GLU A 196 -15.64 21.98 10.97
N LEU A 197 -14.80 21.53 11.91
CA LEU A 197 -13.81 20.48 11.68
C LEU A 197 -14.08 19.30 12.61
N HIS A 198 -14.35 18.15 12.00
CA HIS A 198 -14.65 16.89 12.70
C HIS A 198 -13.53 15.87 12.45
N PRO A 199 -12.81 15.42 13.49
CA PRO A 199 -11.90 14.28 13.36
C PRO A 199 -12.70 13.00 13.17
N LEU A 200 -12.44 12.28 12.08
CA LEU A 200 -13.05 11.00 11.76
C LEU A 200 -11.96 9.95 11.52
N THR A 201 -12.39 8.69 11.45
CA THR A 201 -11.55 7.58 11.01
C THR A 201 -12.23 6.88 9.84
N THR A 202 -11.44 6.43 8.87
CA THR A 202 -12.00 5.63 7.78
C THR A 202 -12.46 4.28 8.29
N MET A 203 -13.58 3.77 7.80
CA MET A 203 -14.20 2.57 8.38
C MET A 203 -13.42 1.28 8.07
N ARG A 204 -12.76 1.21 6.90
CA ARG A 204 -12.11 -0.02 6.43
C ARG A 204 -10.72 -0.18 7.01
N TYR A 205 -9.91 0.88 6.98
CA TYR A 205 -8.51 0.84 7.39
C TYR A 205 -8.20 1.59 8.68
N GLY A 206 -9.20 2.26 9.29
CA GLY A 206 -9.00 3.02 10.53
C GLY A 206 -8.11 4.24 10.37
N ILE A 207 -7.96 4.77 9.16
CA ILE A 207 -7.03 5.88 8.89
C ILE A 207 -7.65 7.18 9.41
N PRO A 208 -6.93 7.99 10.21
CA PRO A 208 -7.45 9.26 10.67
C PRO A 208 -7.59 10.25 9.51
N VAL A 209 -8.74 10.91 9.45
CA VAL A 209 -9.08 11.94 8.46
C VAL A 209 -9.82 13.11 9.12
N ASP A 210 -9.59 14.33 8.66
CA ASP A 210 -10.36 15.49 9.09
C ASP A 210 -11.49 15.78 8.09
N LEU A 211 -12.73 15.85 8.56
CA LEU A 211 -13.87 16.35 7.80
C LEU A 211 -14.10 17.83 8.10
N LEU A 212 -13.83 18.69 7.11
CA LEU A 212 -14.18 20.10 7.11
C LEU A 212 -15.56 20.29 6.46
N LEU A 213 -16.51 20.77 7.24
CA LEU A 213 -17.81 21.22 6.75
C LEU A 213 -17.77 22.74 6.64
N LYS A 214 -18.20 23.30 5.51
CA LYS A 214 -18.35 24.75 5.31
C LYS A 214 -19.73 25.03 4.72
N ASN A 215 -20.47 25.98 5.30
CA ASN A 215 -21.70 26.49 4.70
C ASN A 215 -21.45 27.90 4.15
N ASP A 216 -21.69 28.08 2.86
CA ASP A 216 -21.55 29.37 2.18
C ASP A 216 -22.87 29.73 1.52
N CYS A 217 -23.69 30.54 2.21
CA CYS A 217 -24.93 31.12 1.69
C CYS A 217 -25.89 30.14 0.98
N GLY A 218 -26.07 28.93 1.53
CA GLY A 218 -26.95 27.93 0.91
C GLY A 218 -26.23 26.85 0.10
N THR A 219 -24.90 26.77 0.23
CA THR A 219 -24.10 25.65 -0.28
C THR A 219 -23.31 25.00 0.84
N LEU A 220 -23.61 23.72 1.13
CA LEU A 220 -22.84 22.89 2.03
C LEU A 220 -21.66 22.27 1.27
N THR A 221 -20.45 22.58 1.70
CA THR A 221 -19.22 21.97 1.21
C THR A 221 -18.64 21.05 2.26
N MET A 222 -18.39 19.80 1.87
CA MET A 222 -17.71 18.80 2.68
C MET A 222 -16.33 18.54 2.08
N THR A 223 -15.28 18.65 2.89
CA THR A 223 -13.91 18.34 2.46
C THR A 223 -13.28 17.38 3.45
N MET A 224 -12.97 16.16 3.03
CA MET A 224 -12.17 15.22 3.81
C MET A 224 -10.70 15.38 3.45
N THR A 225 -9.84 15.48 4.47
CA THR A 225 -8.40 15.62 4.28
C THR A 225 -7.58 14.77 5.23
N THR A 226 -6.42 14.31 4.76
CA THR A 226 -5.38 13.72 5.61
C THR A 226 -4.02 13.96 4.98
N SER A 227 -2.97 14.05 5.79
CA SER A 227 -1.58 14.07 5.34
C SER A 227 -0.98 12.70 5.59
N THR A 228 -0.46 12.07 4.56
CA THR A 228 0.16 10.74 4.64
C THR A 228 1.57 10.78 4.08
N LYS A 229 2.45 9.97 4.67
CA LYS A 229 3.80 9.71 4.16
C LYS A 229 4.20 8.27 4.47
N VAL A 230 4.71 7.55 3.49
CA VAL A 230 5.31 6.24 3.69
C VAL A 230 6.77 6.39 4.06
N VAL A 231 7.22 5.60 5.03
CA VAL A 231 8.63 5.54 5.44
C VAL A 231 9.11 4.09 5.51
N ALA A 232 10.40 3.91 5.23
CA ALA A 232 11.10 2.65 5.34
C ALA A 232 12.31 2.81 6.29
N PRO A 233 12.85 1.70 6.83
CA PRO A 233 14.11 1.72 7.53
C PRO A 233 15.23 2.37 6.70
N PRO A 234 16.20 3.03 7.35
CA PRO A 234 17.28 3.68 6.63
C PRO A 234 18.24 2.65 6.03
N LEU A 235 18.96 3.05 4.98
CA LEU A 235 19.88 2.17 4.24
C LEU A 235 21.21 1.92 4.98
N ASP A 236 21.52 2.71 6.02
CA ASP A 236 22.76 2.65 6.79
C ASP A 236 22.65 1.79 8.06
N MET A 237 21.65 0.91 8.13
CA MET A 237 21.47 -0.03 9.26
C MET A 237 22.64 -1.02 9.39
N PHE A 238 23.32 -1.32 8.28
CA PHE A 238 24.42 -2.27 8.21
C PHE A 238 25.71 -1.57 7.79
N PRO A 239 26.88 -1.97 8.30
CA PRO A 239 28.16 -1.44 7.87
C PRO A 239 28.38 -1.61 6.36
N THR A 240 29.07 -0.67 5.72
CA THR A 240 29.27 -0.65 4.25
C THR A 240 30.00 -1.87 3.67
N SER A 241 30.67 -2.67 4.51
CA SER A 241 31.36 -3.90 4.12
C SER A 241 30.60 -5.18 4.47
N ASP A 242 29.41 -5.06 5.04
CA ASP A 242 28.54 -6.18 5.40
C ASP A 242 27.74 -6.64 4.16
N PRO A 243 27.49 -7.95 3.97
CA PRO A 243 26.62 -8.45 2.91
C PRO A 243 25.23 -7.80 2.88
N LEU A 244 24.76 -7.26 4.00
CA LEU A 244 23.48 -6.58 4.16
C LEU A 244 23.58 -5.04 3.99
N SER A 245 24.72 -4.50 3.57
CA SER A 245 24.88 -3.06 3.34
C SER A 245 23.82 -2.51 2.37
N GLY A 246 23.03 -1.53 2.81
CA GLY A 246 21.96 -0.93 2.01
C GLY A 246 20.63 -1.68 2.05
N VAL A 247 20.52 -2.77 2.82
CA VAL A 247 19.25 -3.50 2.99
C VAL A 247 18.32 -2.72 3.92
N ASN A 248 17.10 -2.45 3.47
CA ASN A 248 16.00 -1.93 4.28
C ASN A 248 14.72 -2.80 4.22
N TYR A 249 14.84 -3.99 3.62
CA TYR A 249 13.74 -4.95 3.43
C TYR A 249 12.58 -4.42 2.57
N VAL A 250 12.87 -3.44 1.70
CA VAL A 250 11.98 -2.95 0.64
C VAL A 250 12.73 -3.12 -0.67
N ASN A 251 12.40 -4.16 -1.41
CA ASN A 251 13.14 -4.56 -2.59
C ASN A 251 12.22 -4.75 -3.79
N TYR A 252 12.80 -4.90 -4.98
CA TYR A 252 12.04 -5.17 -6.20
C TYR A 252 12.31 -6.57 -6.72
N ALA A 253 11.25 -7.18 -7.24
CA ALA A 253 11.33 -8.41 -8.02
C ALA A 253 10.65 -8.26 -9.38
N GLU A 254 11.25 -8.81 -10.42
CA GLU A 254 10.68 -8.90 -11.77
C GLU A 254 10.34 -10.35 -12.09
N ALA A 255 9.10 -10.60 -12.48
CA ALA A 255 8.66 -11.87 -13.03
C ALA A 255 9.00 -11.94 -14.53
N TYR A 256 9.63 -13.03 -14.97
CA TYR A 256 9.91 -13.28 -16.39
C TYR A 256 9.63 -14.72 -16.80
N THR A 257 9.54 -14.95 -18.10
CA THR A 257 9.41 -16.30 -18.69
C THR A 257 10.80 -16.87 -18.97
N LEU A 258 11.13 -18.02 -18.35
CA LEU A 258 12.34 -18.78 -18.62
C LEU A 258 12.34 -19.29 -20.05
N SER A 259 13.37 -18.92 -20.81
CA SER A 259 13.64 -19.46 -22.15
C SER A 259 13.99 -20.94 -22.09
#